data_AF-A0A421KA03-F1
#
_entry.id   AF-A0A421KA03-F1
#
_cell.length_a   1.000
_cell.length_b   1.000
_cell.length_c   1.000
_cell.angle_alpha   90.00
_cell.angle_beta   90.00
_cell.angle_gamma   90.00
#
_symmetry.space_group_name_H-M   'P 1'
#
loop_
_entity.id
_entity.type
_entity.pdbx_description
1 polymer ?
#
loop_
_entity_poly.entity_id
_entity_poly.type
_entity_poly.pdbx_seq_one_letter_code
_entity_poly.pdbx_strand_id
1 'polypeptide(L)'
;MKFYGIGVGPGDQGLLTLRAVEALREVKRVFYIAGPDGRESVSLSVVASLGKDIEAKCRPLVFSMAKDIPNRHESWKKNAGIIAEALHNGLDCAFST
;
A
#
# COMPACT_ATOMS: atom_id res chain seq x y z
N MET A 1 -17.10 4.04 0.15
CA MET A 1 -15.78 3.41 0.03
C MET A 1 -14.86 4.35 -0.73
N LYS A 2 -13.63 4.50 -0.29
CA LYS A 2 -12.58 5.30 -0.94
C LYS A 2 -11.34 4.43 -1.15
N PHE A 3 -10.71 4.60 -2.30
CA PHE A 3 -9.41 4.00 -2.59
C PHE A 3 -8.43 5.11 -2.95
N TYR A 4 -7.33 5.20 -2.20
CA TYR A 4 -6.31 6.22 -2.39
C TYR A 4 -5.02 5.60 -2.93
N GLY A 5 -4.44 6.21 -3.96
CA GLY A 5 -3.01 6.06 -4.26
C GLY A 5 -2.25 7.14 -3.49
N ILE A 6 -1.35 6.75 -2.58
CA ILE A 6 -0.63 7.68 -1.71
C ILE A 6 0.86 7.59 -2.00
N GLY A 7 1.41 8.66 -2.57
CA GLY A 7 2.84 8.87 -2.66
C GLY A 7 3.43 9.10 -1.26
N VAL A 8 4.34 8.23 -0.83
CA VAL A 8 5.00 8.34 0.49
C VAL A 8 6.38 8.99 0.42
N GLY A 9 6.77 9.45 -0.77
CA GLY A 9 8.07 10.06 -1.01
C GLY A 9 9.19 9.02 -1.17
N PRO A 10 10.44 9.48 -1.26
CA PRO A 10 11.58 8.62 -1.62
C PRO A 10 12.12 7.76 -0.46
N GLY A 11 11.54 7.86 0.75
CA GLY A 11 11.96 7.09 1.92
C GLY A 11 12.23 7.93 3.16
N ASP A 12 12.52 9.22 3.01
CA ASP A 12 12.60 10.14 4.14
C ASP A 12 11.18 10.44 4.65
N GLN A 13 10.93 10.12 5.92
CA GLN A 13 9.65 10.28 6.59
C GLN A 13 9.20 11.75 6.67
N GLY A 14 10.16 12.69 6.71
CA GLY A 14 9.89 14.13 6.72
C GLY A 14 9.33 14.66 5.39
N LEU A 15 9.36 13.87 4.31
CA LEU A 15 8.82 14.22 3.00
C LEU A 15 7.37 13.77 2.79
N LEU A 16 6.74 13.15 3.79
CA LEU A 16 5.30 12.89 3.75
C LEU A 16 4.53 14.21 3.71
N THR A 17 3.64 14.34 2.74
CA THR A 17 2.74 15.50 2.67
C THR A 17 1.70 15.42 3.78
N LEU A 18 1.23 16.58 4.26
CA LEU A 18 0.13 16.65 5.22
C LEU A 18 -1.12 15.91 4.72
N ARG A 19 -1.41 16.01 3.42
CA ARG A 19 -2.55 15.33 2.80
C ARG A 19 -2.40 13.80 2.79
N ALA A 20 -1.18 13.29 2.61
CA ALA A 20 -0.91 11.86 2.71
C ALA A 20 -1.17 11.36 4.14
N VAL A 21 -0.70 12.09 5.15
CA VAL A 21 -0.92 11.75 6.56
C VAL A 21 -2.42 11.76 6.91
N GLU A 22 -3.17 12.77 6.48
CA GLU A 22 -4.63 12.81 6.65
C GLU A 22 -5.33 11.59 6.05
N ALA A 23 -5.00 11.25 4.79
CA ALA A 23 -5.61 10.09 4.14
C ALA A 23 -5.23 8.76 4.83
N LEU A 24 -3.98 8.62 5.30
CA LEU A 24 -3.52 7.44 6.03
C LEU A 24 -4.21 7.29 7.41
N ARG A 25 -4.64 8.39 8.03
CA ARG A 25 -5.43 8.39 9.27
C ARG A 25 -6.88 7.93 9.06
N GLU A 26 -7.45 8.19 7.88
CA GLU A 26 -8.85 7.85 7.56
C GLU A 26 -9.05 6.37 7.19
N VAL A 27 -8.06 5.75 6.54
CA VAL A 27 -8.21 4.39 6.00
C VAL A 27 -8.07 3.30 7.05
N LYS A 28 -8.70 2.14 6.82
CA LYS A 28 -8.58 0.96 7.69
C LYS A 28 -7.54 -0.05 7.19
N ARG A 29 -7.11 0.09 5.93
CA ARG A 29 -6.16 -0.81 5.27
C ARG A 29 -5.17 -0.02 4.44
N VAL A 30 -3.88 -0.29 4.62
CA VAL A 30 -2.82 0.21 3.73
C VAL A 30 -2.18 -0.98 3.04
N PHE A 31 -2.10 -0.93 1.73
CA PHE A 31 -1.40 -1.89 0.89
C PHE A 31 -0.06 -1.32 0.45
N TYR A 32 0.99 -2.13 0.49
CA TYR A 32 2.32 -1.74 0.06
C TYR A 32 2.95 -2.82 -0.83
N ILE A 33 3.90 -2.42 -1.66
CA ILE A 33 4.63 -3.35 -2.55
C ILE A 33 5.56 -4.19 -1.69
N ALA A 34 5.55 -5.52 -1.84
CA ALA A 34 6.55 -6.39 -1.25
C ALA A 34 7.30 -7.15 -2.35
N GLY A 35 8.60 -7.38 -2.14
CA GLY A 35 9.39 -8.25 -2.98
C GLY A 35 8.99 -9.74 -2.79
N PRO A 36 9.44 -10.65 -3.67
CA PRO A 36 9.13 -12.08 -3.60
C PRO A 36 9.50 -12.73 -2.26
N ASP A 37 10.57 -12.24 -1.62
CA ASP A 37 11.08 -12.75 -0.33
C ASP A 37 10.36 -12.16 0.89
N GLY A 38 9.30 -11.35 0.68
CA GLY A 38 8.60 -10.67 1.76
C GLY A 38 9.42 -9.57 2.45
N ARG A 39 10.54 -9.13 1.85
CA ARG A 39 11.31 -7.99 2.35
C ARG A 39 10.42 -6.74 2.41
N GLU A 40 10.44 -6.08 3.57
CA GLU A 40 9.73 -4.83 3.80
C GLU A 40 10.18 -3.76 2.78
N SER A 41 9.21 -3.05 2.19
CA SER A 41 9.52 -1.96 1.27
C SER A 41 9.87 -0.68 2.01
N VAL A 42 10.60 0.19 1.31
CA VAL A 42 10.78 1.59 1.70
C VAL A 42 9.44 2.28 1.96
N SER A 43 8.41 1.97 1.17
CA SER A 43 7.08 2.54 1.39
C SER A 43 6.43 2.07 2.69
N LEU A 44 6.63 0.82 3.11
CA LEU A 44 6.16 0.34 4.40
C LEU A 44 6.86 1.06 5.54
N SER A 45 8.19 1.23 5.48
CA SER A 45 8.94 1.86 6.58
C SER A 45 8.51 3.32 6.79
N VAL A 46 8.17 4.04 5.72
CA VAL A 46 7.62 5.40 5.81
C VAL A 46 6.22 5.41 6.43
N VAL A 47 5.32 4.50 6.02
CA VAL A 47 3.97 4.44 6.61
C VAL A 47 4.05 4.01 8.08
N ALA A 48 4.91 3.03 8.39
CA ALA A 48 5.07 2.49 9.74
C ALA A 48 5.63 3.51 10.73
N SER A 49 6.38 4.52 10.26
CA SER A 49 6.92 5.56 11.14
C SER A 49 5.88 6.46 11.76
N LEU A 50 4.66 6.51 11.19
CA LEU A 50 3.52 7.19 11.79
C LEU A 50 3.06 6.49 13.08
N GLY A 51 3.42 5.21 13.28
CA GLY A 51 3.18 4.48 14.52
C GLY A 51 1.72 4.55 14.96
N LYS A 52 1.47 5.15 16.13
CA LYS A 52 0.13 5.27 16.73
C LYS A 52 -0.75 6.34 16.08
N ASP A 53 -0.20 7.17 15.20
CA ASP A 53 -0.99 8.19 14.50
C ASP A 53 -1.95 7.58 13.48
N ILE A 54 -1.73 6.32 13.06
CA ILE A 54 -2.61 5.61 12.14
C ILE A 54 -3.10 4.31 12.78
N GLU A 55 -4.38 3.98 12.57
CA GLU A 55 -4.96 2.70 13.00
C GLU A 55 -4.95 1.65 11.87
N ALA A 56 -4.60 2.07 10.65
CA ALA A 56 -4.68 1.23 9.47
C ALA A 56 -3.79 0.00 9.60
N LYS A 57 -4.33 -1.17 9.24
CA LYS A 57 -3.52 -2.40 9.19
C LYS A 57 -2.77 -2.46 7.85
N CYS A 58 -1.45 -2.54 7.88
CA CYS A 58 -0.65 -2.72 6.68
C CYS A 58 -0.75 -4.15 6.12
N ARG A 59 -0.82 -4.32 4.80
CA ARG A 59 -0.84 -5.61 4.12
C ARG A 59 0.09 -5.59 2.89
N PRO A 60 1.04 -6.52 2.77
CA PRO A 60 1.89 -6.60 1.59
C PRO A 60 1.09 -7.07 0.37
N LEU A 61 1.47 -6.55 -0.80
CA LEU A 61 1.10 -7.04 -2.12
C LEU A 61 2.37 -7.50 -2.83
N VAL A 62 2.46 -8.79 -3.11
CA VAL A 62 3.65 -9.38 -3.75
C VAL A 62 3.54 -9.15 -5.26
N PHE A 63 4.53 -8.48 -5.84
CA PHE A 63 4.61 -8.25 -7.27
C PHE A 63 5.61 -9.20 -7.92
N SER A 64 5.28 -9.70 -9.12
CA SER A 64 6.22 -10.46 -9.94
C SER A 64 7.31 -9.54 -10.49
N MET A 65 8.57 -9.95 -10.31
CA MET A 65 9.75 -9.31 -10.91
C MET A 65 10.10 -9.92 -12.27
N ALA A 66 9.23 -10.78 -12.82
CA ALA A 66 9.44 -11.39 -14.13
C ALA A 66 9.52 -10.32 -15.22
N LYS A 67 10.40 -10.54 -16.20
CA LYS A 67 10.56 -9.63 -17.34
C LYS A 67 9.40 -9.73 -18.32
N ASP A 68 8.68 -10.85 -18.34
CA ASP A 68 7.56 -11.06 -19.23
C ASP A 68 6.28 -10.38 -18.72
N ILE A 69 5.59 -9.75 -19.67
CA ILE A 69 4.37 -8.97 -19.40
C ILE A 69 3.23 -9.86 -18.87
N PRO A 70 2.96 -11.06 -19.43
CA PRO A 70 1.85 -11.89 -18.96
C PRO A 70 1.89 -12.21 -17.46
N ASN A 71 3.04 -12.63 -16.93
CA ASN A 71 3.19 -12.94 -15.50
C ASN A 71 3.03 -11.71 -14.61
N ARG A 72 3.49 -10.52 -15.07
CA ARG A 72 3.25 -9.27 -14.34
C ARG A 72 1.76 -8.92 -14.31
N HIS A 73 1.05 -9.09 -15.41
CA HIS A 73 -0.39 -8.86 -15.47
C HIS A 73 -1.17 -9.79 -14.55
N GLU A 74 -0.79 -11.07 -14.46
CA GLU A 74 -1.42 -12.01 -13.53
C GLU A 74 -1.22 -11.58 -12.07
N SER A 75 0.01 -11.19 -11.71
CA SER A 75 0.33 -10.65 -10.38
C SER A 75 -0.47 -9.37 -10.08
N TRP A 76 -0.61 -8.46 -11.03
CA TRP A 76 -1.44 -7.26 -10.88
C TRP A 76 -2.91 -7.61 -10.68
N LYS A 77 -3.45 -8.53 -11.47
CA LYS A 77 -4.85 -8.97 -11.37
C LYS A 77 -5.13 -9.59 -10.01
N LYS A 78 -4.21 -10.42 -9.49
CA LYS A 78 -4.29 -10.99 -8.15
C LYS A 78 -4.28 -9.90 -7.06
N ASN A 79 -3.35 -8.97 -7.13
CA ASN A 79 -3.24 -7.88 -6.16
C ASN A 79 -4.45 -6.94 -6.20
N ALA A 80 -4.95 -6.61 -7.39
CA ALA A 80 -6.17 -5.84 -7.57
C ALA A 80 -7.39 -6.55 -6.96
N GLY A 81 -7.49 -7.87 -7.10
CA GLY A 81 -8.54 -8.67 -6.46
C GLY A 81 -8.53 -8.57 -4.93
N ILE A 82 -7.34 -8.60 -4.31
CA ILE A 82 -7.17 -8.43 -2.86
C ILE A 82 -7.65 -7.05 -2.39
N ILE A 83 -7.30 -5.99 -3.14
CA ILE A 83 -7.76 -4.63 -2.83
C ILE A 83 -9.27 -4.52 -3.00
N ALA A 84 -9.81 -5.05 -4.10
CA ALA A 84 -11.24 -5.02 -4.40
C ALA A 84 -12.06 -5.75 -3.34
N GLU A 85 -11.60 -6.90 -2.84
CA GLU A 85 -12.24 -7.62 -1.75
C GLU A 85 -12.33 -6.76 -0.47
N ALA A 86 -11.25 -6.06 -0.10
CA ALA A 86 -11.25 -5.18 1.06
C ALA A 86 -12.23 -4.01 0.90
N LEU A 87 -12.26 -3.40 -0.29
CA LEU A 87 -13.19 -2.31 -0.62
C LEU A 87 -14.65 -2.78 -0.61
N HIS A 88 -14.95 -3.96 -1.15
CA HIS A 88 -16.30 -4.55 -1.12
C HIS A 88 -16.78 -4.87 0.29
N ASN A 89 -15.85 -5.18 1.21
CA ASN A 89 -16.14 -5.34 2.63
C ASN A 89 -16.30 -3.99 3.38
N GLY A 90 -16.39 -2.87 2.65
CA GLY A 90 -16.65 -1.54 3.21
C GLY A 90 -15.43 -0.85 3.81
N LEU A 91 -14.21 -1.37 3.57
CA LEU A 91 -13.00 -0.76 4.10
C LEU A 91 -12.49 0.34 3.17
N ASP A 92 -12.33 1.55 3.68
CA ASP A 92 -11.54 2.56 2.99
C ASP A 92 -10.05 2.14 3.01
N CYS A 93 -9.42 2.18 1.84
CA CYS A 93 -8.10 1.60 1.61
C CYS A 93 -7.14 2.60 0.97
N ALA A 94 -5.84 2.45 1.25
CA ALA A 94 -4.77 3.15 0.55
C ALA A 94 -3.77 2.15 -0.05
N PHE A 95 -3.16 2.52 -1.17
CA PHE A 95 -1.97 1.87 -1.74
C PHE A 95 -0.80 2.85 -1.67
N SER A 96 0.23 2.51 -0.89
CA SER A 96 1.41 3.36 -0.70
C SER A 96 2.45 3.12 -1.80
N THR A 97 2.87 4.19 -2.45
CA THR A 97 3.82 4.19 -3.56
C THR A 97 5.06 5.01 -3.25
#